data_AF-A0A560BFA4-F1
#
_entry.id   AF-A0A560BFA4-F1
#
_cell.length_a   1.000
_cell.length_b   1.000
_cell.length_c   1.000
_cell.angle_alpha   90.00
_cell.angle_beta   90.00
_cell.angle_gamma   90.00
#
_symmetry.space_group_name_H-M   'P 1'
#
loop_
_entity.id
_entity.type
_entity.pdbx_description
1 polymer ?
#
loop_
_entity_poly.entity_id
_entity_poly.type
_entity_poly.pdbx_seq_one_letter_code
_entity_poly.pdbx_strand_id
1 'polypeptide(L)'
;MRCQQFLETIKKCFDKGLIDYAKFEEFSTSKAITGGWEVWLQLEIAYGFLKISTDEGYGFTCVREEVYPYTAMGQYINRAGVTLDRRSAACSDFFLRKTGLLYGDDTYVELKCINQSHVDPLGNAWRRFDNDIQKQTDLFRHNPNLNCISVLVARGHFPENAVRGEHPALARYWENGKRVAYIYDLELQSVTKLEDVDLNRKNRPFFIAVSVINQPEYKGAVFRPELWGSPMLIEEKSLFKE
;
A
#
# COMPACT_ATOMS: atom_id res chain seq x y z
N MET A 1 7.10 -7.73 9.33
CA MET A 1 6.86 -8.44 8.06
C MET A 1 7.37 -7.55 6.94
N ARG A 2 8.02 -8.13 5.91
CA ARG A 2 8.54 -7.34 4.77
C ARG A 2 7.50 -7.20 3.65
N CYS A 3 7.67 -6.22 2.74
CA CYS A 3 6.74 -5.94 1.63
C CYS A 3 6.31 -7.18 0.84
N GLN A 4 7.27 -8.02 0.43
CA GLN A 4 6.96 -9.23 -0.33
C GLN A 4 6.06 -10.16 0.48
N GLN A 5 6.43 -10.46 1.74
CA GLN A 5 5.63 -11.33 2.61
C GLN A 5 4.23 -10.77 2.87
N PHE A 6 4.11 -9.45 3.01
CA PHE A 6 2.82 -8.78 3.14
C PHE A 6 1.95 -9.04 1.90
N LEU A 7 2.48 -8.78 0.70
CA LEU A 7 1.75 -8.99 -0.54
C LEU A 7 1.46 -10.47 -0.82
N GLU A 8 2.36 -11.39 -0.48
CA GLU A 8 2.12 -12.84 -0.56
C GLU A 8 0.98 -13.26 0.39
N THR A 9 0.89 -12.65 1.57
CA THR A 9 -0.22 -12.90 2.49
C THR A 9 -1.54 -12.34 1.94
N ILE A 10 -1.51 -11.14 1.33
CA ILE A 10 -2.68 -10.58 0.63
C ILE A 10 -3.12 -11.50 -0.52
N LYS A 11 -2.19 -11.99 -1.33
CA LYS A 11 -2.47 -12.96 -2.38
C LYS A 11 -3.17 -14.20 -1.83
N LYS A 12 -2.62 -14.80 -0.77
CA LYS A 12 -3.25 -15.94 -0.08
C LYS A 12 -4.67 -15.61 0.42
N CYS A 13 -4.92 -14.39 0.88
CA CYS A 13 -6.27 -13.98 1.29
C CYS A 13 -7.25 -14.02 0.12
N PHE A 14 -6.85 -13.54 -1.06
CA PHE A 14 -7.67 -13.66 -2.28
C PHE A 14 -7.82 -15.11 -2.72
N ASP A 15 -6.74 -15.90 -2.76
CA ASP A 15 -6.75 -17.31 -3.15
C ASP A 15 -7.74 -18.14 -2.29
N LYS A 16 -7.84 -17.81 -1.01
CA LYS A 16 -8.74 -18.47 -0.04
C LYS A 16 -10.15 -17.85 0.02
N GLY A 17 -10.45 -16.81 -0.78
CA GLY A 17 -11.73 -16.11 -0.73
C GLY A 17 -11.98 -15.38 0.60
N LEU A 18 -10.92 -15.02 1.33
CA LEU A 18 -11.01 -14.26 2.58
C LEU A 18 -11.12 -12.75 2.35
N ILE A 19 -10.76 -12.28 1.15
CA ILE A 19 -11.09 -10.96 0.63
C ILE A 19 -12.03 -11.19 -0.55
N ASP A 20 -13.21 -10.57 -0.51
CA ASP A 20 -14.21 -10.68 -1.58
C ASP A 20 -13.72 -9.97 -2.85
N TYR A 21 -13.34 -10.75 -3.87
CA TYR A 21 -12.86 -10.22 -5.15
C TYR A 21 -13.96 -9.49 -5.93
N ALA A 22 -15.20 -9.97 -5.92
CA ALA A 22 -16.27 -9.33 -6.67
C ALA A 22 -16.56 -7.93 -6.11
N LYS A 23 -16.59 -7.82 -4.78
CA LYS A 23 -16.76 -6.54 -4.09
C LYS A 23 -15.54 -5.63 -4.25
N PHE A 24 -14.33 -6.19 -4.24
CA PHE A 24 -13.11 -5.46 -4.57
C PHE A 24 -13.16 -4.86 -5.99
N GLU A 25 -13.60 -5.65 -6.98
CA GLU A 25 -13.72 -5.19 -8.37
C GLU A 25 -14.76 -4.07 -8.49
N GLU A 26 -15.91 -4.22 -7.84
CA GLU A 26 -16.93 -3.17 -7.76
C GLU A 26 -16.32 -1.88 -7.18
N PHE A 27 -15.62 -1.98 -6.06
CA PHE A 27 -15.09 -0.82 -5.35
C PHE A 27 -13.95 -0.12 -6.10
N SER A 28 -13.09 -0.89 -6.78
CA SER A 28 -11.95 -0.36 -7.52
C SER A 28 -12.33 0.27 -8.88
N THR A 29 -13.56 0.05 -9.37
CA THR A 29 -14.01 0.53 -10.69
C THR A 29 -15.19 1.51 -10.63
N SER A 30 -16.00 1.46 -9.58
CA SER A 30 -17.23 2.23 -9.48
C SER A 30 -17.01 3.69 -9.12
N LYS A 31 -17.51 4.60 -9.98
CA LYS A 31 -17.62 6.04 -9.67
C LYS A 31 -18.77 6.38 -8.72
N ALA A 32 -19.71 5.45 -8.53
CA ALA A 32 -20.87 5.64 -7.65
C ALA A 32 -20.49 5.64 -6.16
N ILE A 33 -19.31 5.08 -5.83
CA ILE A 33 -18.79 5.09 -4.47
C ILE A 33 -18.17 6.45 -4.21
N THR A 34 -18.92 7.26 -3.47
CA THR A 34 -18.47 8.57 -3.00
C THR A 34 -17.74 8.40 -1.67
N GLY A 35 -16.52 8.95 -1.59
CA GLY A 35 -15.63 8.77 -0.44
C GLY A 35 -14.57 7.68 -0.64
N GLY A 36 -13.93 7.29 0.46
CA GLY A 36 -12.87 6.29 0.47
C GLY A 36 -13.39 4.90 0.85
N TRP A 37 -12.97 3.87 0.13
CA TRP A 37 -13.25 2.46 0.46
C TRP A 37 -12.06 1.77 1.15
N GLU A 38 -11.03 2.55 1.52
CA GLU A 38 -9.85 2.07 2.23
C GLU A 38 -10.23 1.32 3.52
N VAL A 39 -11.19 1.84 4.29
CA VAL A 39 -11.60 1.23 5.57
C VAL A 39 -12.16 -0.17 5.37
N TRP A 40 -12.94 -0.40 4.30
CA TRP A 40 -13.42 -1.74 3.99
C TRP A 40 -12.24 -2.67 3.71
N LEU A 41 -11.31 -2.25 2.84
CA LEU A 41 -10.17 -3.09 2.49
C LEU A 41 -9.25 -3.34 3.69
N GLN A 42 -9.07 -2.36 4.59
CA GLN A 42 -8.34 -2.55 5.85
C GLN A 42 -8.97 -3.66 6.70
N LEU A 43 -10.30 -3.72 6.80
CA LEU A 43 -11.01 -4.75 7.56
C LEU A 43 -10.88 -6.13 6.90
N GLU A 44 -11.01 -6.22 5.58
CA GLU A 44 -10.82 -7.47 4.83
C GLU A 44 -9.39 -8.02 4.98
N ILE A 45 -8.38 -7.14 4.89
CA ILE A 45 -6.97 -7.50 5.12
C ILE A 45 -6.77 -7.98 6.55
N ALA A 46 -7.27 -7.25 7.54
CA ALA A 46 -7.16 -7.62 8.95
C ALA A 46 -7.78 -8.99 9.22
N TYR A 47 -8.99 -9.23 8.72
CA TYR A 47 -9.68 -10.51 8.84
C TYR A 47 -8.89 -11.63 8.16
N GLY A 48 -8.44 -11.42 6.92
CA GLY A 48 -7.67 -12.39 6.16
C GLY A 48 -6.38 -12.80 6.86
N PHE A 49 -5.61 -11.84 7.40
CA PHE A 49 -4.38 -12.12 8.15
C PHE A 49 -4.66 -12.96 9.40
N LEU A 50 -5.69 -12.61 10.19
CA LEU A 50 -6.09 -13.38 11.37
C LEU A 50 -6.47 -14.83 11.02
N LYS A 51 -7.17 -15.03 9.91
CA LYS A 51 -7.56 -16.37 9.43
C LYS A 51 -6.37 -17.17 8.93
N ILE A 52 -5.51 -16.59 8.09
CA ILE A 52 -4.29 -17.26 7.61
C ILE A 52 -3.40 -17.69 8.78
N SER A 53 -3.23 -16.84 9.80
CA SER A 53 -2.42 -17.22 10.96
C SER A 53 -3.00 -18.43 11.69
N THR A 54 -4.33 -18.46 11.87
CA THR A 54 -5.00 -19.59 12.52
C THR A 54 -4.72 -20.90 11.79
N ASP A 55 -4.73 -20.88 10.45
CA ASP A 55 -4.45 -22.07 9.63
C ASP A 55 -2.96 -22.48 9.66
N GLU A 56 -2.04 -21.53 9.75
CA GLU A 56 -0.59 -21.76 9.65
C GLU A 56 0.11 -21.94 11.02
N GLY A 57 -0.64 -21.94 12.12
CA GLY A 57 -0.14 -22.28 13.46
C GLY A 57 0.71 -21.20 14.14
N TYR A 58 0.70 -19.97 13.62
CA TYR A 58 1.22 -18.78 14.29
C TYR A 58 0.09 -17.78 14.53
N GLY A 59 0.32 -16.65 15.21
CA GLY A 59 -0.73 -15.66 15.44
C GLY A 59 -0.47 -14.33 14.74
N PHE A 60 -1.53 -13.60 14.43
CA PHE A 60 -1.49 -12.16 14.16
C PHE A 60 -2.39 -11.43 15.14
N THR A 61 -2.03 -10.19 15.46
CA THR A 61 -2.95 -9.20 16.00
C THR A 61 -3.00 -8.01 15.06
N CYS A 62 -4.19 -7.45 14.86
CA CYS A 62 -4.38 -6.25 14.04
C CYS A 62 -5.02 -5.14 14.88
N VAL A 63 -4.49 -3.93 14.80
CA VAL A 63 -5.01 -2.73 15.47
C VAL A 63 -5.14 -1.60 14.46
N ARG A 64 -6.26 -0.88 14.45
CA ARG A 64 -6.43 0.30 13.60
C ARG A 64 -5.83 1.53 14.25
N GLU A 65 -5.31 2.45 13.44
CA GLU A 65 -4.88 3.78 13.89
C GLU A 65 -3.85 3.76 15.04
N GLU A 66 -2.90 2.82 14.98
CA GLU A 66 -1.85 2.68 15.98
C GLU A 66 -0.80 3.79 15.84
N VAL A 67 -0.35 4.32 16.97
CA VAL A 67 0.65 5.38 17.01
C VAL A 67 2.05 4.82 16.78
N TYR A 68 2.88 5.58 16.07
CA TYR A 68 4.27 5.20 15.86
C TYR A 68 5.10 5.40 17.14
N PRO A 69 5.79 4.36 17.64
CA PRO A 69 6.60 4.47 18.85
C PRO A 69 7.97 5.09 18.55
N TYR A 70 8.49 5.87 19.50
CA TYR A 70 9.90 6.26 19.52
C TYR A 70 10.74 5.21 20.25
N THR A 71 10.30 4.82 21.45
CA THR A 71 10.86 3.74 22.28
C THR A 71 9.72 2.85 22.77
N ALA A 72 10.06 1.74 23.42
CA ALA A 72 9.05 0.89 24.08
C ALA A 72 8.36 1.60 25.28
N MET A 73 8.85 2.76 25.73
CA MET A 73 8.38 3.45 26.95
C MET A 73 7.71 4.79 26.64
N GLY A 74 6.45 4.74 26.22
CA GLY A 74 5.50 5.87 26.30
C GLY A 74 5.82 7.12 25.46
N GLN A 75 6.87 7.08 24.64
CA GLN A 75 7.24 8.14 23.70
C GLN A 75 6.80 7.76 22.30
N TYR A 76 6.27 8.73 21.58
CA TYR A 76 5.78 8.57 20.21
C TYR A 76 6.59 9.44 19.26
N ILE A 77 6.38 9.25 17.96
CA ILE A 77 6.95 10.09 16.93
C ILE A 77 5.88 10.68 16.02
N ASN A 78 6.17 11.87 15.51
CA ASN A 78 5.49 12.49 14.39
C ASN A 78 6.52 13.00 13.37
N ARG A 79 6.07 13.68 12.31
CA ARG A 79 6.98 14.18 11.27
C ARG A 79 7.97 15.25 11.76
N ALA A 80 7.70 15.89 12.89
CA ALA A 80 8.55 16.93 13.47
C ALA A 80 9.56 16.37 14.49
N GLY A 81 9.33 15.17 15.02
CA GLY A 81 10.22 14.53 15.98
C GLY A 81 9.50 13.70 17.03
N VAL A 82 10.17 13.56 18.18
CA VAL A 82 9.68 12.82 19.33
C VAL A 82 8.66 13.65 20.10
N THR A 83 7.57 13.03 20.52
CA THR A 83 6.52 13.64 21.32
C THR A 83 6.08 12.72 22.47
N LEU A 84 5.69 13.32 23.60
CA LEU A 84 5.03 12.63 24.70
C LEU A 84 3.50 12.66 24.59
N ASP A 85 2.96 13.55 23.75
CA ASP A 85 1.52 13.62 23.50
C ASP A 85 1.10 12.64 22.41
N ARG A 86 0.34 11.63 22.80
CA ARG A 86 -0.23 10.61 21.90
C ARG A 86 -1.13 11.22 20.83
N ARG A 87 -1.84 12.31 21.13
CA ARG A 87 -2.77 12.96 20.17
C ARG A 87 -2.03 13.68 19.06
N SER A 88 -0.79 14.09 19.33
CA SER A 88 0.09 14.74 18.37
C SER A 88 1.03 13.75 17.65
N ALA A 89 0.92 12.45 17.96
CA ALA A 89 1.70 11.40 17.31
C ALA A 89 1.18 11.13 15.89
N ALA A 90 2.06 10.68 15.00
CA ALA A 90 1.61 10.10 13.75
C ALA A 90 0.95 8.73 14.03
N CYS A 91 -0.05 8.38 13.23
CA CYS A 91 -0.70 7.07 13.27
C CYS A 91 -0.55 6.36 11.92
N SER A 92 -0.40 5.04 11.96
CA SER A 92 -0.57 4.16 10.81
C SER A 92 -2.05 3.86 10.59
N ASP A 93 -2.48 3.64 9.34
CA ASP A 93 -3.86 3.21 9.08
C ASP A 93 -4.19 1.91 9.83
N PHE A 94 -3.28 0.94 9.82
CA PHE A 94 -3.35 -0.23 10.69
C PHE A 94 -1.99 -0.84 11.00
N PHE A 95 -1.93 -1.50 12.15
CA PHE A 95 -0.77 -2.16 12.71
C PHE A 95 -1.00 -3.67 12.75
N LEU A 96 -0.02 -4.42 12.25
CA LEU A 96 0.01 -5.88 12.28
C LEU A 96 1.18 -6.33 13.15
N ARG A 97 0.91 -7.23 14.10
CA ARG A 97 1.95 -7.89 14.88
C ARG A 97 1.84 -9.39 14.68
N LYS A 98 2.90 -10.00 14.17
CA LYS A 98 3.03 -11.47 14.17
C LYS A 98 3.41 -11.92 15.57
N THR A 99 2.62 -12.80 16.16
CA THR A 99 2.87 -13.43 17.47
C THR A 99 3.39 -14.85 17.31
N GLY A 100 4.13 -15.35 18.31
CA GLY A 100 4.74 -16.69 18.28
C GLY A 100 6.20 -16.74 17.82
N LEU A 101 6.81 -15.58 17.52
CA LEU A 101 8.26 -15.43 17.38
C LEU A 101 8.83 -14.83 18.67
N LEU A 102 10.06 -15.20 19.05
CA LEU A 102 10.78 -14.71 20.24
C LEU A 102 10.84 -13.18 20.32
N TYR A 103 10.76 -12.52 19.17
CA TYR A 103 10.53 -11.08 19.03
C TYR A 103 9.35 -10.92 18.08
N GLY A 104 8.23 -10.37 18.56
CA GLY A 104 7.07 -10.09 17.71
C GLY A 104 7.48 -9.26 16.49
N ASP A 105 6.84 -9.49 15.35
CA ASP A 105 7.17 -8.82 14.11
C ASP A 105 6.12 -7.74 13.81
N ASP A 106 6.40 -6.54 14.32
CA ASP A 106 5.55 -5.35 14.24
C ASP A 106 5.64 -4.72 12.85
N THR A 107 4.50 -4.39 12.26
CA THR A 107 4.41 -3.82 10.91
C THR A 107 3.34 -2.73 10.89
N TYR A 108 3.76 -1.51 10.57
CA TYR A 108 2.90 -0.35 10.45
C TYR A 108 2.54 -0.14 8.98
N VAL A 109 1.25 -0.20 8.65
CA VAL A 109 0.77 -0.17 7.27
C VAL A 109 -0.01 1.11 7.01
N GLU A 110 0.31 1.75 5.90
CA GLU A 110 -0.45 2.85 5.31
C GLU A 110 -1.10 2.32 4.03
N LEU A 111 -2.40 2.47 3.88
CA LEU A 111 -3.16 1.97 2.74
C LEU A 111 -3.86 3.12 2.04
N LYS A 112 -3.64 3.26 0.75
CA LYS A 112 -4.33 4.25 -0.08
C LYS A 112 -4.95 3.54 -1.28
N CYS A 113 -6.25 3.72 -1.42
CA CYS A 113 -7.02 3.16 -2.52
C CYS A 113 -7.33 4.24 -3.54
N ILE A 114 -7.44 3.83 -4.80
CA ILE A 114 -7.97 4.68 -5.86
C ILE A 114 -9.43 5.06 -5.55
N ASN A 115 -9.75 6.36 -5.62
CA ASN A 115 -11.13 6.82 -5.54
C ASN A 115 -11.59 7.29 -6.92
N GLN A 116 -12.41 6.46 -7.59
CA GLN A 116 -12.89 6.70 -8.94
C GLN A 116 -13.81 7.93 -9.06
N SER A 117 -14.41 8.38 -7.96
CA SER A 117 -15.24 9.59 -7.93
C SER A 117 -14.43 10.90 -7.92
N HIS A 118 -13.10 10.83 -7.71
CA HIS A 118 -12.25 12.02 -7.72
C HIS A 118 -12.04 12.55 -9.16
N VAL A 119 -11.81 13.86 -9.32
CA VAL A 119 -11.58 14.48 -10.65
C VAL A 119 -10.35 13.93 -11.37
N ASP A 120 -9.35 13.53 -10.59
CA ASP A 120 -8.13 12.83 -11.01
C ASP A 120 -7.87 11.64 -10.07
N PRO A 121 -8.52 10.48 -10.29
CA PRO A 121 -8.46 9.34 -9.38
C PRO A 121 -7.04 8.82 -9.16
N LEU A 122 -6.30 8.65 -10.25
CA LEU A 122 -4.96 8.10 -10.25
C LEU A 122 -3.95 9.05 -9.61
N GLY A 123 -3.94 10.31 -10.03
CA GLY A 123 -3.01 11.27 -9.47
C GLY A 123 -3.27 11.56 -8.01
N ASN A 124 -4.52 11.56 -7.58
CA ASN A 124 -4.86 11.64 -6.16
C ASN A 124 -4.31 10.45 -5.36
N ALA A 125 -4.52 9.23 -5.85
CA ALA A 125 -4.08 8.01 -5.16
C ALA A 125 -2.55 7.95 -5.03
N TRP A 126 -1.83 8.19 -6.13
CA TRP A 126 -0.36 8.23 -6.14
C TRP A 126 0.21 9.35 -5.25
N ARG A 127 -0.39 10.54 -5.26
CA ARG A 127 0.03 11.63 -4.37
C ARG A 127 -0.17 11.28 -2.90
N ARG A 128 -1.29 10.65 -2.54
CA ARG A 128 -1.55 10.20 -1.16
C ARG A 128 -0.56 9.11 -0.74
N PHE A 129 -0.28 8.15 -1.63
CA PHE A 129 0.73 7.12 -1.43
C PHE A 129 2.14 7.70 -1.23
N ASP A 130 2.54 8.67 -2.05
CA ASP A 130 3.80 9.40 -1.89
C ASP A 130 3.90 10.12 -0.55
N ASN A 131 2.82 10.77 -0.12
CA ASN A 131 2.77 11.47 1.15
C ASN A 131 2.98 10.50 2.33
N ASP A 132 2.51 9.26 2.24
CA ASP A 132 2.74 8.22 3.25
C ASP A 132 4.17 7.68 3.22
N ILE A 133 4.76 7.49 2.03
CA ILE A 133 6.18 7.12 1.92
C ILE A 133 7.07 8.22 2.50
N GLN A 134 6.74 9.50 2.25
CA GLN A 134 7.44 10.63 2.86
C GLN A 134 7.24 10.67 4.38
N LYS A 135 6.01 10.46 4.86
CA LYS A 135 5.72 10.32 6.30
C LYS A 135 6.64 9.27 6.93
N GLN A 136 6.63 8.06 6.40
CA GLN A 136 7.43 6.95 6.91
C GLN A 136 8.93 7.23 6.82
N THR A 137 9.37 7.92 5.75
CA THR A 137 10.76 8.38 5.61
C THR A 137 11.15 9.35 6.74
N ASP A 138 10.30 10.32 7.06
CA ASP A 138 10.54 11.29 8.14
C ASP A 138 10.56 10.58 9.50
N LEU A 139 9.60 9.68 9.75
CA LEU A 139 9.51 8.89 10.98
C LEU A 139 10.73 7.99 11.18
N PHE A 140 11.24 7.37 10.12
CA PHE A 140 12.43 6.51 10.15
C PHE A 140 13.71 7.25 10.57
N ARG A 141 13.78 8.59 10.37
CA ARG A 141 14.89 9.41 10.90
C ARG A 141 14.89 9.48 12.42
N HIS A 142 13.73 9.35 13.04
CA HIS A 142 13.58 9.38 14.49
C HIS A 142 13.64 7.99 15.10
N ASN A 143 13.12 6.96 14.42
CA ASN A 143 13.23 5.57 14.84
C ASN A 143 13.58 4.64 13.66
N PRO A 144 14.85 4.27 13.48
CA PRO A 144 15.30 3.43 12.37
C PRO A 144 14.91 1.96 12.51
N ASN A 145 14.31 1.56 13.64
CA ASN A 145 13.83 0.20 13.85
C ASN A 145 12.37 0.01 13.40
N LEU A 146 11.71 1.07 12.93
CA LEU A 146 10.34 0.96 12.42
C LEU A 146 10.29 0.11 11.16
N ASN A 147 9.36 -0.84 11.17
CA ASN A 147 9.02 -1.62 9.99
C ASN A 147 7.71 -1.10 9.41
N CYS A 148 7.84 -0.24 8.40
CA CYS A 148 6.71 0.44 7.76
C CYS A 148 6.51 -0.06 6.33
N ILE A 149 5.24 -0.16 5.92
CA ILE A 149 4.84 -0.48 4.56
C ILE A 149 3.80 0.56 4.14
N SER A 150 4.05 1.27 3.05
CA SER A 150 3.02 2.01 2.33
C SER A 150 2.46 1.11 1.24
N VAL A 151 1.14 1.09 1.06
CA VAL A 151 0.43 0.28 0.08
C VAL A 151 -0.48 1.16 -0.76
N LEU A 152 -0.31 1.11 -2.07
CA LEU A 152 -1.23 1.69 -3.05
C LEU A 152 -2.05 0.57 -3.67
N VAL A 153 -3.37 0.75 -3.69
CA VAL A 153 -4.31 -0.14 -4.36
C VAL A 153 -4.98 0.63 -5.48
N ALA A 154 -4.62 0.31 -6.71
CA ALA A 154 -5.02 1.05 -7.89
C ALA A 154 -5.28 0.12 -9.06
N ARG A 155 -5.92 0.66 -10.11
CA ARG A 155 -6.17 -0.03 -11.37
C ARG A 155 -5.56 0.76 -12.52
N GLY A 156 -4.79 0.10 -13.37
CA GLY A 156 -4.15 0.75 -14.52
C GLY A 156 -3.26 -0.21 -15.29
N HIS A 157 -2.26 0.34 -15.96
CA HIS A 157 -1.17 -0.43 -16.53
C HIS A 157 0.14 0.34 -16.41
N PHE A 158 1.26 -0.38 -16.45
CA PHE A 158 2.59 0.21 -16.42
C PHE A 158 3.08 0.45 -17.84
N PRO A 159 3.24 1.71 -18.29
CA PRO A 159 3.97 1.97 -19.51
C PRO A 159 5.46 1.78 -19.27
N GLU A 160 6.18 1.53 -20.36
CA GLU A 160 7.60 1.14 -20.29
C GLU A 160 8.47 2.19 -19.62
N ASN A 161 8.27 3.48 -19.93
CA ASN A 161 9.01 4.58 -19.32
C ASN A 161 8.73 4.80 -17.82
N ALA A 162 7.68 4.17 -17.28
CA ALA A 162 7.45 4.21 -15.83
C ALA A 162 8.43 3.28 -15.10
N VAL A 163 8.83 2.16 -15.71
CA VAL A 163 9.54 1.05 -15.05
C VAL A 163 10.95 0.82 -15.60
N ARG A 164 11.14 1.03 -16.90
CA ARG A 164 12.38 0.78 -17.64
C ARG A 164 12.93 2.07 -18.26
N GLY A 165 14.15 1.97 -18.79
CA GLY A 165 14.90 3.08 -19.41
C GLY A 165 15.99 3.64 -18.49
N GLU A 166 16.68 4.67 -18.96
CA GLU A 166 17.81 5.29 -18.24
C GLU A 166 17.36 6.04 -16.98
N HIS A 167 16.16 6.63 -17.01
CA HIS A 167 15.54 7.33 -15.87
C HIS A 167 14.05 6.99 -15.74
N PRO A 168 13.71 5.77 -15.28
CA PRO A 168 12.32 5.37 -15.14
C PRO A 168 11.59 6.20 -14.07
N ALA A 169 10.34 6.57 -14.33
CA ALA A 169 9.59 7.46 -13.43
C ALA A 169 9.37 6.88 -12.01
N LEU A 170 9.26 5.54 -11.90
CA LEU A 170 9.05 4.85 -10.64
C LEU A 170 10.36 4.41 -9.96
N ALA A 171 11.52 4.60 -10.61
CA ALA A 171 12.80 4.08 -10.14
C ALA A 171 13.15 4.51 -8.72
N ARG A 172 12.73 5.70 -8.31
CA ARG A 172 12.84 6.24 -6.94
C ARG A 172 12.23 5.36 -5.82
N TYR A 173 11.47 4.32 -6.15
CA TYR A 173 10.91 3.37 -5.18
C TYR A 173 11.80 2.12 -4.96
N TRP A 174 12.84 1.92 -5.76
CA TRP A 174 13.81 0.81 -5.61
C TRP A 174 15.27 1.25 -5.80
N GLU A 175 15.52 2.44 -6.32
CA GLU A 175 16.87 2.96 -6.55
C GLU A 175 17.67 3.14 -5.25
N ASN A 176 18.97 2.89 -5.37
CA ASN A 176 20.00 3.11 -4.35
C ASN A 176 19.81 2.26 -3.06
N GLY A 177 19.00 1.20 -3.09
CA GLY A 177 18.80 0.29 -1.95
C GLY A 177 18.15 0.93 -0.72
N LYS A 178 17.56 2.13 -0.86
CA LYS A 178 16.93 2.88 0.24
C LYS A 178 15.50 2.42 0.51
N ARG A 179 14.86 1.89 -0.52
CA ARG A 179 13.47 1.44 -0.52
C ARG A 179 13.38 0.11 -1.25
N VAL A 180 12.36 -0.64 -0.91
CA VAL A 180 12.03 -1.91 -1.55
C VAL A 180 10.58 -1.85 -1.98
N ALA A 181 10.34 -2.05 -3.27
CA ALA A 181 9.02 -1.98 -3.88
C ALA A 181 8.64 -3.33 -4.49
N TYR A 182 7.49 -3.85 -4.09
CA TYR A 182 6.88 -5.03 -4.68
C TYR A 182 5.50 -4.68 -5.21
N ILE A 183 5.05 -5.48 -6.16
CA ILE A 183 3.71 -5.41 -6.72
C ILE A 183 3.07 -6.79 -6.64
N TYR A 184 1.80 -6.81 -6.23
CA TYR A 184 0.92 -7.94 -6.42
C TYR A 184 -0.04 -7.60 -7.55
N ASP A 185 0.11 -8.36 -8.63
CA ASP A 185 -0.73 -8.32 -9.81
C ASP A 185 -1.86 -9.34 -9.63
N LEU A 186 -3.08 -8.88 -9.43
CA LEU A 186 -4.21 -9.77 -9.18
C LEU A 186 -4.64 -10.53 -10.44
N GLU A 187 -4.45 -9.99 -11.65
CA GLU A 187 -4.81 -10.72 -12.87
C GLU A 187 -3.80 -11.86 -13.11
N LEU A 188 -2.50 -11.56 -12.94
CA LEU A 188 -1.43 -12.54 -13.12
C LEU A 188 -1.22 -13.45 -11.90
N GLN A 189 -1.89 -13.15 -10.78
CA GLN A 189 -1.74 -13.88 -9.53
C GLN A 189 -0.27 -14.01 -9.11
N SER A 190 0.48 -12.92 -9.21
CA SER A 190 1.93 -12.93 -8.99
C SER A 190 2.40 -11.76 -8.13
N VAL A 191 3.34 -12.04 -7.23
CA VAL A 191 4.05 -11.03 -6.45
C VAL A 191 5.46 -10.92 -7.01
N THR A 192 5.79 -9.77 -7.58
CA THR A 192 7.10 -9.49 -8.17
C THR A 192 7.65 -8.19 -7.61
N LYS A 193 8.93 -7.91 -7.86
CA LYS A 193 9.44 -6.56 -7.61
C LYS A 193 8.78 -5.59 -8.59
N LEU A 194 8.60 -4.34 -8.17
CA LEU A 194 8.02 -3.31 -9.03
C LEU A 194 8.88 -3.04 -10.29
N GLU A 195 10.21 -3.23 -10.19
CA GLU A 195 11.13 -3.12 -11.34
C GLU A 195 10.90 -4.21 -12.41
N ASP A 196 10.29 -5.33 -12.02
CA ASP A 196 10.04 -6.51 -12.86
C ASP A 196 8.56 -6.64 -13.27
N VAL A 197 7.75 -5.59 -13.10
CA VAL A 197 6.32 -5.65 -13.40
C VAL A 197 6.06 -5.88 -14.89
N ASP A 198 5.03 -6.66 -15.19
CA ASP A 198 4.59 -6.92 -16.55
C ASP A 198 3.98 -5.64 -17.19
N LEU A 199 4.52 -5.28 -18.36
CA LEU A 199 4.19 -4.09 -19.14
C LEU A 199 3.17 -4.35 -20.26
N ASN A 200 2.44 -5.47 -20.24
CA ASN A 200 1.51 -5.90 -21.30
C ASN A 200 0.33 -4.93 -21.62
N ARG A 201 0.35 -3.71 -21.08
CA ARG A 201 -0.59 -2.60 -21.31
C ARG A 201 -2.05 -2.90 -20.96
N LYS A 202 -2.33 -4.02 -20.29
CA LYS A 202 -3.69 -4.33 -19.81
C LYS A 202 -4.02 -3.54 -18.55
N ASN A 203 -5.19 -2.93 -18.55
CA ASN A 203 -5.75 -2.26 -17.39
C ASN A 203 -6.25 -3.27 -16.35
N ARG A 204 -5.57 -3.38 -15.22
CA ARG A 204 -5.88 -4.37 -14.19
C ARG A 204 -5.56 -3.87 -12.78
N PRO A 205 -6.09 -4.52 -11.74
CA PRO A 205 -5.88 -4.09 -10.37
C PRO A 205 -4.51 -4.56 -9.85
N PHE A 206 -3.92 -3.74 -8.98
CA PHE A 206 -2.64 -4.02 -8.34
C PHE A 206 -2.64 -3.57 -6.88
N PHE A 207 -1.83 -4.25 -6.08
CA PHE A 207 -1.31 -3.71 -4.83
C PHE A 207 0.17 -3.42 -5.01
N ILE A 208 0.59 -2.18 -4.80
CA ILE A 208 1.99 -1.77 -4.82
C ILE A 208 2.40 -1.51 -3.37
N ALA A 209 3.36 -2.26 -2.86
CA ALA A 209 3.86 -2.10 -1.50
C ALA A 209 5.30 -1.57 -1.52
N VAL A 210 5.56 -0.49 -0.79
CA VAL A 210 6.88 0.11 -0.63
C VAL A 210 7.25 0.16 0.85
N SER A 211 8.44 -0.32 1.19
CA SER A 211 9.04 -0.17 2.52
C SER A 211 10.30 0.67 2.44
N VAL A 212 10.51 1.52 3.44
CA VAL A 212 11.74 2.27 3.65
C VAL A 212 12.69 1.42 4.49
N ILE A 213 13.87 1.10 3.96
CA ILE A 213 14.82 0.16 4.60
C ILE A 213 16.14 0.82 5.03
N ASN A 214 16.37 2.09 4.68
CA ASN A 214 17.52 2.88 5.14
C ASN A 214 17.17 4.38 5.14
N GLN A 215 17.91 5.21 5.91
CA GLN A 215 17.71 6.65 6.01
C GLN A 215 17.92 7.35 4.64
N PRO A 216 16.87 7.86 3.99
CA PRO A 216 17.00 8.58 2.73
C PRO A 216 17.23 10.08 2.99
N GLU A 217 18.26 10.64 2.37
CA GLU A 217 18.21 12.02 1.89
C GLU A 217 17.14 12.09 0.80
N TYR A 218 15.87 12.29 1.17
CA TYR A 218 14.80 12.43 0.19
C TYR A 218 14.80 13.87 -0.36
N LYS A 219 15.24 14.00 -1.62
CA LYS A 219 15.03 15.17 -2.49
C LYS A 219 14.43 14.73 -3.84
N GLY A 220 13.51 13.76 -3.82
CA GLY A 220 12.98 13.16 -5.05
C GLY A 220 11.89 14.02 -5.70
N ALA A 221 11.90 14.11 -7.03
CA ALA A 221 10.80 14.70 -7.80
C ALA A 221 9.47 13.96 -7.53
N VAL A 222 8.35 14.68 -7.60
CA VAL A 222 6.98 14.15 -7.45
C VAL A 222 6.66 13.24 -8.65
N PHE A 223 6.05 12.07 -8.41
CA PHE A 223 5.59 11.22 -9.51
C PHE A 223 4.50 11.92 -10.31
N ARG A 224 4.56 11.73 -11.62
CA ARG A 224 3.68 12.36 -12.60
C ARG A 224 2.67 11.31 -13.12
N PRO A 225 1.41 11.36 -12.69
CA PRO A 225 0.39 10.36 -13.02
C PRO A 225 0.08 10.25 -14.51
N GLU A 226 0.43 11.28 -15.30
CA GLU A 226 0.26 11.29 -16.76
C GLU A 226 1.10 10.20 -17.46
N LEU A 227 2.07 9.64 -16.74
CA LEU A 227 2.88 8.50 -17.15
C LEU A 227 2.28 7.16 -16.71
N TRP A 228 1.04 7.10 -16.24
CA TRP A 228 0.33 5.86 -15.92
C TRP A 228 -0.95 5.78 -16.75
N GLY A 229 -1.17 4.63 -17.39
CA GLY A 229 -2.31 4.48 -18.28
C GLY A 229 -3.63 4.49 -17.50
N SER A 230 -4.55 5.35 -17.93
CA SER A 230 -5.86 5.49 -17.30
C SER A 230 -6.60 4.14 -17.24
N PRO A 231 -7.40 3.90 -16.19
CA PRO A 231 -8.44 2.89 -16.28
C PRO A 231 -9.26 3.21 -17.53
N MET A 232 -9.60 2.20 -18.34
CA MET A 232 -10.54 2.42 -19.44
C MET A 232 -11.72 3.22 -18.90
N LEU A 233 -12.03 4.35 -19.55
CA LEU A 233 -13.31 5.01 -19.35
C LEU A 233 -14.34 3.93 -19.63
N ILE A 234 -14.98 3.41 -18.57
CA ILE A 234 -16.23 2.68 -18.75
C ILE A 234 -17.15 3.76 -19.30
N GLU A 235 -17.29 3.82 -20.63
CA GLU A 235 -18.35 4.60 -21.23
C GLU A 235 -19.65 3.99 -20.67
N GLU A 236 -20.28 4.68 -19.73
CA GLU A 236 -21.69 4.50 -19.44
C GLU A 236 -22.46 4.92 -20.70
N LYS A 237 -22.47 4.04 -21.71
CA LYS A 237 -23.45 4.10 -22.79
C LYS A 237 -24.21 2.80 -22.83
N SER A 238 -25.52 3.00 -22.60
CA SER A 238 -26.65 2.10 -22.79
C SER A 238 -26.77 0.88 -21.87
N LEU A 239 -27.16 1.13 -20.63
CA LEU A 239 -28.18 0.29 -19.99
C LEU A 239 -29.35 1.21 -19.67
N PHE A 240 -30.56 0.81 -20.08
CA PHE A 240 -31.80 1.60 -20.17
C PHE A 240 -31.99 2.42 -21.47
N LYS A 241 -32.19 1.69 -22.57
CA LYS A 241 -33.30 1.98 -23.48
C LYS A 241 -34.25 0.77 -23.45
N GLU A 242 -35.38 0.94 -22.77
CA GLU A 242 -36.67 0.42 -23.21
C GLU A 242 -37.64 1.60 -23.25
#